data_AF-A0A103XT27-F1
#
_entry.id   AF-A0A103XT27-F1
#
_cell.length_a   1.000
_cell.length_b   1.000
_cell.length_c   1.000
_cell.angle_alpha   90.00
_cell.angle_beta   90.00
_cell.angle_gamma   90.00
#
_symmetry.space_group_name_H-M   'P 1'
#
loop_
_entity.id
_entity.type
_entity.pdbx_description
1 polymer ?
#
loop_
_entity_poly.entity_id
_entity_poly.type
_entity_poly.pdbx_seq_one_letter_code
_entity_poly.pdbx_strand_id
1 'polypeptide(L)'
;MTMVKSIGMIPSDDHTVIELIGSDRPGLLSELCAVLTHLKCNVLNAELWTHNTRAASVMQVSDEESGAAISDPERLANIKQMLSNVLKGSNEAREAKTAVGHGVTHTERRLHQMMFSVRDYERGAYEGSDEKQRPVVNVVDWYDKDCSVVTIRCKDRPKLLFDTICTLTDMEYVVFHGNVDAEGPEAHQEYCIRHIDGSPMKSDAERQRVIQCLEAAIERRVSEGLKLELCTTDRVGLLSNVTRIFRENSLTVTRAEVATRGNKAVNTFYVRDASGYPVDLKIIESIRKEIGQTILKVKGNSQDSTQGPQESPTRFLFGGLFKSKSFCNFGLVRSYS
;
A
#
# COMPACT_ATOMS: atom_id res chain seq x y z
N MET A 1 8.25 -20.03 -21.11
CA MET A 1 7.75 -19.01 -22.05
C MET A 1 8.30 -17.67 -21.62
N THR A 2 9.04 -17.03 -22.52
CA THR A 2 9.63 -15.70 -22.41
C THR A 2 8.56 -14.68 -22.01
N MET A 3 8.69 -14.06 -20.82
CA MET A 3 7.82 -12.95 -20.43
C MET A 3 8.15 -11.73 -21.28
N VAL A 4 7.18 -11.29 -22.08
CA VAL A 4 7.19 -10.01 -22.79
C VAL A 4 6.01 -9.18 -22.27
N LYS A 5 6.26 -7.93 -21.85
CA LYS A 5 5.39 -6.72 -21.84
C LYS A 5 6.07 -5.61 -21.00
N SER A 6 6.73 -4.56 -21.56
CA SER A 6 6.27 -3.35 -22.29
C SER A 6 5.53 -2.33 -21.40
N ILE A 7 6.17 -1.28 -20.88
CA ILE A 7 6.39 0.08 -21.45
C ILE A 7 5.12 0.68 -22.08
N GLY A 8 4.56 1.71 -21.43
CA GLY A 8 3.50 2.58 -21.93
C GLY A 8 3.73 4.01 -21.43
N MET A 9 3.48 5.00 -22.29
CA MET A 9 3.83 6.42 -22.12
C MET A 9 2.58 7.31 -22.21
N ILE A 10 2.34 8.22 -21.25
CA ILE A 10 1.49 9.41 -21.43
C ILE A 10 2.14 10.58 -20.68
N PRO A 11 2.55 11.69 -21.35
CA PRO A 11 3.19 12.83 -20.68
C PRO A 11 2.25 13.58 -19.71
N SER A 12 2.81 14.13 -18.63
CA SER A 12 2.29 15.33 -17.97
C SER A 12 3.47 16.27 -17.72
N ASP A 13 3.32 17.56 -18.02
CA ASP A 13 4.44 18.47 -18.31
C ASP A 13 5.33 18.88 -17.10
N ASP A 14 4.92 18.57 -15.86
CA ASP A 14 5.51 19.22 -14.67
C ASP A 14 6.50 18.35 -13.85
N HIS A 15 6.50 17.03 -14.02
CA HIS A 15 7.30 16.14 -13.18
C HIS A 15 7.67 14.82 -13.85
N THR A 16 8.68 14.15 -13.30
CA THR A 16 9.15 12.82 -13.67
C THR A 16 8.70 11.80 -12.63
N VAL A 17 8.12 10.67 -13.05
CA VAL A 17 7.71 9.59 -12.13
C VAL A 17 8.81 8.54 -12.04
N ILE A 18 9.19 8.12 -10.84
CA ILE A 18 10.11 7.03 -10.57
C ILE A 18 9.33 5.91 -9.87
N GLU A 19 9.32 4.74 -10.48
CA GLU A 19 8.80 3.50 -9.90
C GLU A 19 9.96 2.61 -9.46
N LEU A 20 9.92 2.16 -8.21
CA LEU A 20 10.93 1.33 -7.57
C LEU A 20 10.28 0.08 -7.03
N ILE A 21 10.86 -1.08 -7.33
CA ILE A 21 10.40 -2.34 -6.78
C ILE A 21 11.57 -3.28 -6.48
N GLY A 22 11.53 -3.90 -5.29
CA GLY A 22 12.62 -4.75 -4.83
C GLY A 22 12.37 -5.38 -3.46
N SER A 23 13.44 -5.88 -2.84
CA SER A 23 13.41 -6.38 -1.47
C SER A 23 13.52 -5.21 -0.48
N ASP A 24 12.69 -5.23 0.55
CA ASP A 24 12.74 -4.25 1.64
C ASP A 24 13.87 -4.57 2.62
N ARG A 25 14.41 -3.53 3.27
CA ARG A 25 15.35 -3.64 4.39
C ARG A 25 15.32 -2.37 5.25
N PRO A 26 15.70 -2.46 6.54
CA PRO A 26 15.85 -1.28 7.38
C PRO A 26 16.74 -0.21 6.72
N GLY A 27 16.24 1.01 6.66
CA GLY A 27 16.96 2.16 6.09
C GLY A 27 16.83 2.36 4.58
N LEU A 28 16.15 1.47 3.84
CA LEU A 28 16.00 1.58 2.38
C LEU A 28 15.46 2.95 1.95
N LEU A 29 14.36 3.41 2.55
CA LEU A 29 13.76 4.72 2.21
C LEU A 29 14.75 5.88 2.44
N SER A 30 15.53 5.82 3.52
CA SER A 30 16.52 6.86 3.84
C SER A 30 17.62 6.92 2.77
N GLU A 31 18.11 5.77 2.31
CA GLU A 31 19.12 5.69 1.26
C GLU A 31 18.59 6.18 -0.09
N LEU A 32 17.35 5.81 -0.45
CA LEU A 32 16.70 6.31 -1.66
C LEU A 32 16.56 7.84 -1.62
N CYS A 33 16.09 8.40 -0.50
CA CYS A 33 15.94 9.85 -0.35
C CYS A 33 17.30 10.58 -0.37
N ALA A 34 18.34 9.98 0.19
CA ALA A 34 19.69 10.52 0.17
C ALA A 34 20.26 10.58 -1.26
N VAL A 35 20.06 9.52 -2.06
CA VAL A 35 20.47 9.49 -3.47
C VAL A 35 19.73 10.55 -4.28
N LEU A 36 18.41 10.66 -4.13
CA LEU A 36 17.62 11.68 -4.84
C LEU A 36 18.08 13.11 -4.47
N THR A 37 18.33 13.36 -3.19
CA THR A 37 18.84 14.65 -2.72
C THR A 37 20.24 14.93 -3.28
N HIS A 38 21.12 13.93 -3.32
CA HIS A 38 22.47 14.05 -3.90
C HIS A 38 22.42 14.36 -5.41
N LEU A 39 21.47 13.77 -6.12
CA LEU A 39 21.22 13.97 -7.56
C LEU A 39 20.37 15.21 -7.87
N LYS A 40 20.19 16.11 -6.90
CA LYS A 40 19.47 17.37 -7.10
C LYS A 40 18.04 17.15 -7.59
N CYS A 41 17.39 16.10 -7.08
CA CYS A 41 16.00 15.80 -7.35
C CYS A 41 15.14 16.26 -6.17
N ASN A 42 14.15 17.09 -6.44
CA ASN A 42 13.13 17.45 -5.47
C ASN A 42 11.99 16.43 -5.52
N VAL A 43 11.58 15.88 -4.36
CA VAL A 43 10.49 14.90 -4.27
C VAL A 43 9.19 15.65 -4.01
N LEU A 44 8.32 15.73 -5.02
CA LEU A 44 7.05 16.44 -4.94
C LEU A 44 5.97 15.59 -4.26
N ASN A 45 5.87 14.33 -4.67
CA ASN A 45 4.98 13.33 -4.08
C ASN A 45 5.71 11.99 -4.03
N ALA A 46 5.46 11.18 -3.01
CA ALA A 46 5.92 9.80 -2.99
C ALA A 46 4.99 8.91 -2.19
N GLU A 47 4.82 7.68 -2.65
CA GLU A 47 4.15 6.64 -1.89
C GLU A 47 5.04 5.40 -1.85
N LEU A 48 5.21 4.81 -0.67
CA LEU A 48 6.02 3.62 -0.43
C LEU A 48 5.19 2.61 0.35
N TRP A 49 5.11 1.37 -0.13
CA TRP A 49 4.53 0.23 0.58
C TRP A 49 5.57 -0.85 0.79
N THR A 50 5.57 -1.46 1.97
CA THR A 50 6.35 -2.68 2.24
C THR A 50 5.45 -3.78 2.82
N HIS A 51 5.69 -5.02 2.39
CA HIS A 51 4.96 -6.21 2.85
C HIS A 51 5.77 -7.46 2.52
N ASN A 52 5.83 -8.44 3.43
CA ASN A 52 6.55 -9.71 3.25
C ASN A 52 7.96 -9.57 2.65
N THR A 53 8.78 -8.67 3.22
CA THR A 53 10.14 -8.33 2.75
C THR A 53 10.23 -7.72 1.34
N ARG A 54 9.11 -7.30 0.75
CA ARG A 54 9.04 -6.59 -0.53
C ARG A 54 8.78 -5.11 -0.28
N ALA A 55 9.33 -4.27 -1.15
CA ALA A 55 9.06 -2.85 -1.19
C ALA A 55 8.65 -2.43 -2.61
N ALA A 56 7.65 -1.57 -2.70
CA ALA A 56 7.26 -0.86 -3.92
C ALA A 56 7.10 0.62 -3.61
N SER A 57 7.60 1.48 -4.50
CA SER A 57 7.43 2.92 -4.39
C SER A 57 7.16 3.58 -5.73
N VAL A 58 6.32 4.61 -5.71
CA VAL A 58 6.09 5.52 -6.83
C VAL A 58 6.37 6.93 -6.33
N MET A 59 7.32 7.62 -6.95
CA MET A 59 7.78 8.95 -6.57
C MET A 59 7.65 9.91 -7.75
N GLN A 60 7.05 11.08 -7.54
CA GLN A 60 7.07 12.19 -8.49
C GLN A 60 8.20 13.13 -8.10
N VAL A 61 9.15 13.32 -9.00
CA VAL A 61 10.33 14.15 -8.79
C VAL A 61 10.43 15.25 -9.84
N SER A 62 11.04 16.36 -9.44
CA SER A 62 11.44 17.46 -10.32
C SER A 62 12.93 17.73 -10.14
N ASP A 63 13.51 18.43 -11.09
CA ASP A 63 14.83 19.01 -10.91
C ASP A 63 14.82 20.11 -9.83
N GLU A 64 15.79 20.09 -8.92
CA GLU A 64 15.90 21.05 -7.82
C GLU A 64 16.09 22.49 -8.28
N GLU A 65 16.84 22.71 -9.37
CA GLU A 65 17.20 24.05 -9.85
C GLU A 65 16.10 24.67 -10.70
N SER A 66 15.61 23.94 -11.71
CA SER A 66 14.58 24.42 -12.63
C SER A 66 13.16 24.22 -12.12
N GLY A 67 12.93 23.30 -11.18
CA GLY A 67 11.59 22.90 -10.73
C GLY A 67 10.79 22.10 -11.77
N ALA A 68 11.38 21.81 -12.94
CA ALA A 68 10.71 21.14 -14.05
C ALA A 68 10.92 19.62 -14.02
N ALA A 69 10.21 18.92 -14.90
CA ALA A 69 10.46 17.51 -15.15
C ALA A 69 11.93 17.26 -15.58
N ILE A 70 12.52 16.17 -15.08
CA ILE A 70 13.83 15.71 -15.49
C ILE A 70 13.68 14.95 -16.81
N SER A 71 14.01 15.59 -17.93
CA SER A 71 13.90 15.00 -19.27
C SER A 71 15.24 14.59 -19.89
N ASP A 72 16.37 15.02 -19.30
CA ASP A 72 17.71 14.72 -19.82
C ASP A 72 18.01 13.21 -19.74
N PRO A 73 18.26 12.52 -20.88
CA PRO A 73 18.45 11.06 -20.90
C PRO A 73 19.66 10.57 -20.09
N GLU A 74 20.78 11.30 -20.08
CA GLU A 74 21.98 10.91 -19.36
C GLU A 74 21.76 11.01 -17.84
N ARG A 75 21.13 12.09 -17.40
CA ARG A 75 20.73 12.29 -16.01
C ARG A 75 19.73 11.23 -15.56
N LEU A 76 18.74 10.91 -16.38
CA LEU A 76 17.79 9.84 -16.10
C LEU A 76 18.46 8.48 -15.98
N ALA A 77 19.43 8.19 -16.86
CA ALA A 77 20.23 6.97 -16.79
C ALA A 77 21.06 6.92 -15.50
N ASN A 78 21.67 8.03 -15.08
CA ASN A 78 22.42 8.13 -13.83
C ASN A 78 21.53 7.92 -12.60
N ILE A 79 20.37 8.59 -12.54
CA ILE A 79 19.37 8.39 -11.47
C ILE A 79 18.96 6.92 -11.39
N LYS A 80 18.62 6.31 -12.53
CA LYS A 80 18.25 4.90 -12.60
C LYS A 80 19.37 4.00 -12.08
N GLN A 81 20.61 4.25 -12.48
CA GLN A 81 21.76 3.45 -12.07
C GLN A 81 22.00 3.55 -10.56
N MET A 82 22.02 4.76 -9.99
CA MET A 82 22.25 4.95 -8.56
C MET A 82 21.14 4.33 -7.70
N LEU A 83 19.87 4.52 -8.08
CA LEU A 83 18.75 3.91 -7.37
C LEU A 83 18.75 2.38 -7.50
N SER A 84 19.13 1.84 -8.67
CA SER A 84 19.29 0.39 -8.84
C SER A 84 20.36 -0.18 -7.92
N ASN A 85 21.48 0.52 -7.71
CA ASN A 85 22.53 0.09 -6.78
C ASN A 85 22.01 0.02 -5.34
N VAL A 86 21.21 1.00 -4.91
CA VAL A 86 20.56 0.99 -3.59
C VAL A 86 19.60 -0.19 -3.46
N LEU A 87 18.78 -0.48 -4.48
CA LEU A 87 17.80 -1.56 -4.39
C LEU A 87 18.44 -2.96 -4.42
N LYS A 88 19.57 -3.15 -5.11
CA LYS A 88 20.30 -4.44 -5.12
C LYS A 88 20.92 -4.76 -3.76
N GLY A 89 21.37 -3.75 -3.02
CA GLY A 89 22.09 -3.96 -1.75
C GLY A 89 23.33 -4.86 -1.94
N SER A 90 23.71 -5.61 -0.91
CA SER A 90 24.85 -6.54 -0.94
C SER A 90 24.50 -7.98 -1.38
N ASN A 91 23.25 -8.25 -1.80
CA ASN A 91 22.81 -9.59 -2.17
C ASN A 91 22.43 -9.66 -3.66
N GLU A 92 23.18 -10.45 -4.42
CA GLU A 92 23.11 -10.53 -5.89
C GLU A 92 21.85 -11.21 -6.45
N ALA A 93 20.95 -11.73 -5.62
CA ALA A 93 20.01 -12.78 -6.05
C ALA A 93 18.61 -12.33 -6.50
N ARG A 94 18.24 -11.04 -6.45
CA ARG A 94 16.86 -10.62 -6.82
C ARG A 94 16.84 -9.32 -7.61
N GLU A 95 16.26 -9.36 -8.81
CA GLU A 95 16.16 -8.22 -9.73
C GLU A 95 15.37 -7.06 -9.11
N ALA A 96 16.09 -6.04 -8.64
CA ALA A 96 15.53 -4.72 -8.41
C ALA A 96 15.22 -4.05 -9.75
N LYS A 97 13.99 -3.56 -9.94
CA LYS A 97 13.59 -2.85 -11.16
C LYS A 97 13.27 -1.40 -10.81
N THR A 98 13.96 -0.50 -11.50
CA THR A 98 13.70 0.94 -11.47
C THR A 98 13.16 1.32 -12.85
N ALA A 99 11.96 1.87 -12.89
CA ALA A 99 11.38 2.46 -14.09
C ALA A 99 11.18 3.96 -13.88
N VAL A 100 11.51 4.77 -14.88
CA VAL A 100 11.18 6.19 -14.87
C VAL A 100 10.09 6.38 -15.92
N GLY A 101 8.90 6.81 -15.49
CA GLY A 101 7.70 6.99 -16.31
C GLY A 101 7.14 8.41 -16.21
N HIS A 102 6.11 8.68 -17.00
CA HIS A 102 5.30 9.89 -16.90
C HIS A 102 3.82 9.45 -16.82
N GLY A 103 3.08 10.02 -15.87
CA GLY A 103 1.63 9.81 -15.74
C GLY A 103 1.22 8.50 -15.06
N VAL A 104 1.03 8.55 -13.75
CA VAL A 104 0.22 7.55 -13.03
C VAL A 104 -1.06 8.26 -12.59
N THR A 105 -2.19 7.97 -13.22
CA THR A 105 -3.49 8.56 -12.84
C THR A 105 -3.94 8.11 -11.45
N HIS A 106 -3.48 6.93 -10.99
CA HIS A 106 -3.78 6.37 -9.67
C HIS A 106 -2.57 5.64 -9.05
N THR A 107 -1.73 6.36 -8.30
CA THR A 107 -0.51 5.85 -7.62
C THR A 107 -0.75 4.55 -6.86
N GLU A 108 -1.85 4.51 -6.11
CA GLU A 108 -2.25 3.37 -5.30
C GLU A 108 -2.60 2.13 -6.12
N ARG A 109 -3.28 2.30 -7.26
CA ARG A 109 -3.57 1.19 -8.18
C ARG A 109 -2.28 0.62 -8.74
N ARG A 110 -1.32 1.49 -9.06
CA ARG A 110 -0.03 1.10 -9.59
C ARG A 110 0.81 0.34 -8.57
N LEU A 111 0.83 0.81 -7.31
CA LEU A 111 1.49 0.10 -6.22
C LEU A 111 0.89 -1.30 -6.00
N HIS A 112 -0.43 -1.45 -6.14
CA HIS A 112 -1.08 -2.75 -6.08
C HIS A 112 -0.51 -3.74 -7.11
N GLN A 113 -0.42 -3.31 -8.37
CA GLN A 113 0.13 -4.12 -9.47
C GLN A 113 1.61 -4.43 -9.26
N MET A 114 2.38 -3.44 -8.78
CA MET A 114 3.78 -3.60 -8.46
C MET A 114 3.97 -4.67 -7.39
N MET A 115 3.30 -4.57 -6.24
CA MET A 115 3.38 -5.56 -5.16
C MET A 115 2.99 -6.96 -5.62
N PHE A 116 1.89 -7.07 -6.37
CA PHE A 116 1.48 -8.34 -6.98
C PHE A 116 2.57 -8.94 -7.89
N SER A 117 3.24 -8.12 -8.71
CA SER A 117 4.28 -8.58 -9.64
C SER A 117 5.51 -9.18 -8.97
N VAL A 118 5.84 -8.76 -7.74
CA VAL A 118 6.93 -9.35 -6.92
C VAL A 118 6.47 -10.46 -6.00
N ARG A 119 5.20 -10.86 -6.13
CA ARG A 119 4.61 -11.96 -5.36
C ARG A 119 4.79 -11.80 -3.87
N ASP A 120 4.54 -10.59 -3.37
CA ASP A 120 4.54 -10.32 -1.94
C ASP A 120 3.53 -11.21 -1.18
N TYR A 121 2.49 -11.72 -1.84
CA TYR A 121 1.56 -12.70 -1.28
C TYR A 121 2.17 -14.08 -0.97
N GLU A 122 3.37 -14.40 -1.47
CA GLU A 122 4.09 -15.64 -1.12
C GLU A 122 4.72 -15.49 0.28
N ARG A 123 4.09 -16.08 1.31
CA ARG A 123 4.58 -16.02 2.70
C ARG A 123 5.87 -16.84 2.87
N GLY A 124 6.87 -16.27 3.55
CA GLY A 124 8.01 -17.03 4.09
C GLY A 124 7.63 -17.77 5.37
N ALA A 125 8.38 -18.83 5.73
CA ALA A 125 8.10 -19.70 6.89
C ALA A 125 8.22 -19.02 8.28
N TYR A 126 8.57 -17.74 8.35
CA TYR A 126 8.85 -17.01 9.59
C TYR A 126 8.26 -15.60 9.55
N GLU A 127 6.98 -15.44 9.87
CA GLU A 127 6.46 -14.10 10.21
C GLU A 127 5.48 -14.15 11.40
N GLY A 128 5.90 -13.49 12.49
CA GLY A 128 5.15 -13.30 13.73
C GLY A 128 4.19 -12.12 13.65
N SER A 129 3.27 -12.11 12.69
CA SER A 129 2.11 -11.22 12.77
C SER A 129 1.15 -11.76 13.84
N ASP A 130 0.48 -10.89 14.59
CA ASP A 130 -0.58 -11.28 15.51
C ASP A 130 -1.71 -11.98 14.72
N GLU A 131 -1.87 -13.30 14.88
CA GLU A 131 -2.88 -14.09 14.17
C GLU A 131 -4.30 -13.52 14.32
N LYS A 132 -4.54 -12.77 15.39
CA LYS A 132 -5.85 -12.19 15.73
C LYS A 132 -6.28 -11.02 14.83
N GLN A 133 -5.37 -10.39 14.08
CA GLN A 133 -5.72 -9.27 13.19
C GLN A 133 -5.72 -9.64 11.70
N ARG A 134 -5.49 -10.92 11.37
CA ARG A 134 -5.46 -11.35 9.98
C ARG A 134 -6.86 -11.34 9.36
N PRO A 135 -6.97 -10.91 8.09
CA PRO A 135 -8.19 -11.08 7.34
C PRO A 135 -8.51 -12.58 7.20
N VAL A 136 -9.78 -12.94 7.35
CA VAL A 136 -10.28 -14.28 7.06
C VAL A 136 -10.86 -14.26 5.66
N VAL A 137 -10.24 -14.99 4.74
CA VAL A 137 -10.70 -15.11 3.35
C VAL A 137 -11.06 -16.55 3.05
N ASN A 138 -12.28 -16.77 2.56
CA ASN A 138 -12.78 -18.08 2.15
C ASN A 138 -13.19 -18.03 0.68
N VAL A 139 -12.96 -19.13 -0.04
CA VAL A 139 -13.38 -19.28 -1.43
C VAL A 139 -14.12 -20.60 -1.59
N VAL A 140 -15.39 -20.53 -1.99
CA VAL A 140 -16.24 -21.70 -2.20
C VAL A 140 -16.79 -21.68 -3.61
N ASP A 141 -16.85 -22.84 -4.27
CA ASP A 141 -17.55 -22.93 -5.53
C ASP A 141 -19.05 -23.03 -5.35
N TRP A 142 -19.76 -22.23 -6.13
CA TRP A 142 -21.19 -22.33 -6.29
C TRP A 142 -21.50 -23.03 -7.62
N TYR A 143 -21.49 -24.36 -7.58
CA TYR A 143 -21.65 -25.23 -8.75
C TYR A 143 -22.94 -24.95 -9.54
N ASP A 144 -24.04 -24.58 -8.88
CA ASP A 144 -25.32 -24.29 -9.55
C ASP A 144 -25.28 -23.01 -10.41
N LYS A 145 -24.28 -22.15 -10.23
CA LYS A 145 -24.17 -20.84 -10.91
C LYS A 145 -22.86 -20.65 -11.68
N ASP A 146 -22.08 -21.73 -11.85
CA ASP A 146 -20.78 -21.72 -12.52
C ASP A 146 -19.87 -20.57 -12.05
N CYS A 147 -19.88 -20.27 -10.75
CA CYS A 147 -19.11 -19.18 -10.18
C CYS A 147 -18.43 -19.59 -8.87
N SER A 148 -17.43 -18.82 -8.48
CA SER A 148 -16.77 -18.95 -7.18
C SER A 148 -17.19 -17.77 -6.30
N VAL A 149 -17.51 -18.06 -5.05
CA VAL A 149 -17.89 -17.07 -4.03
C VAL A 149 -16.70 -16.83 -3.13
N VAL A 150 -16.27 -15.57 -3.05
CA VAL A 150 -15.22 -15.11 -2.14
C VAL A 150 -15.88 -14.40 -0.98
N THR A 151 -15.60 -14.85 0.24
CA THR A 151 -16.03 -14.18 1.48
C THR A 151 -14.82 -13.66 2.21
N ILE A 152 -14.86 -12.38 2.61
CA ILE A 152 -13.80 -11.70 3.34
C ILE A 152 -14.37 -11.13 4.63
N ARG A 153 -13.70 -11.40 5.74
CA ARG A 153 -13.97 -10.77 7.04
C ARG A 153 -12.68 -10.18 7.59
N CYS A 154 -12.68 -8.89 7.87
CA CYS A 154 -11.50 -8.21 8.43
C CYS A 154 -11.89 -6.90 9.09
N LYS A 155 -10.94 -6.19 9.70
CA LYS A 155 -11.16 -4.86 10.25
C LYS A 155 -11.55 -3.87 9.14
N ASP A 156 -12.62 -3.10 9.34
CA ASP A 156 -13.01 -2.08 8.38
C ASP A 156 -11.97 -0.94 8.33
N ARG A 157 -11.72 -0.45 7.12
CA ARG A 157 -10.83 0.67 6.88
C ARG A 157 -11.09 1.33 5.54
N PRO A 158 -10.70 2.61 5.39
CA PRO A 158 -10.71 3.26 4.09
C PRO A 158 -10.00 2.43 3.02
N LYS A 159 -10.60 2.39 1.84
CA LYS A 159 -10.08 1.72 0.63
C LYS A 159 -10.01 0.20 0.70
N LEU A 160 -10.61 -0.44 1.69
CA LEU A 160 -10.67 -1.90 1.77
C LEU A 160 -11.34 -2.52 0.53
N LEU A 161 -12.51 -2.04 0.15
CA LEU A 161 -13.21 -2.44 -1.09
C LEU A 161 -12.32 -2.26 -2.34
N PHE A 162 -11.60 -1.14 -2.42
CA PHE A 162 -10.71 -0.87 -3.54
C PHE A 162 -9.61 -1.93 -3.65
N ASP A 163 -8.97 -2.30 -2.53
CA ASP A 163 -7.89 -3.29 -2.51
C ASP A 163 -8.41 -4.67 -2.94
N THR A 164 -9.58 -5.07 -2.45
CA THR A 164 -10.22 -6.33 -2.82
C THR A 164 -10.53 -6.39 -4.31
N ILE A 165 -11.19 -5.37 -4.86
CA ILE A 165 -11.57 -5.35 -6.28
C ILE A 165 -10.34 -5.27 -7.18
N CYS A 166 -9.33 -4.46 -6.82
CA CYS A 166 -8.07 -4.39 -7.56
C CYS A 166 -7.36 -5.76 -7.60
N THR A 167 -7.35 -6.48 -6.48
CA THR A 167 -6.78 -7.84 -6.41
C THR A 167 -7.47 -8.80 -7.34
N LEU A 168 -8.80 -8.89 -7.24
CA LEU A 168 -9.58 -9.79 -8.09
C LEU A 168 -9.38 -9.45 -9.58
N THR A 169 -9.36 -8.17 -9.91
CA THR A 169 -9.12 -7.69 -11.28
C THR A 169 -7.70 -8.02 -11.78
N ASP A 170 -6.68 -7.82 -10.95
CA ASP A 170 -5.28 -8.15 -11.28
C ASP A 170 -5.06 -9.65 -11.49
N MET A 171 -5.87 -10.46 -10.81
CA MET A 171 -5.91 -11.90 -10.96
C MET A 171 -6.82 -12.38 -12.11
N GLU A 172 -7.27 -11.47 -12.97
CA GLU A 172 -8.10 -11.77 -14.15
C GLU A 172 -9.49 -12.37 -13.81
N TYR A 173 -10.06 -11.96 -12.69
CA TYR A 173 -11.45 -12.27 -12.32
C TYR A 173 -12.40 -11.09 -12.60
N VAL A 174 -13.61 -11.43 -13.02
CA VAL A 174 -14.74 -10.53 -13.15
C VAL A 174 -15.64 -10.69 -11.93
N VAL A 175 -15.85 -9.60 -11.20
CA VAL A 175 -16.86 -9.50 -10.14
C VAL A 175 -18.19 -9.09 -10.77
N PHE A 176 -19.19 -9.97 -10.73
CA PHE A 176 -20.51 -9.69 -11.30
C PHE A 176 -21.62 -9.54 -10.25
N HIS A 177 -21.35 -9.95 -9.01
CA HIS A 177 -22.17 -9.65 -7.85
C HIS A 177 -21.27 -9.38 -6.65
N GLY A 178 -21.66 -8.42 -5.82
CA GLY A 178 -20.93 -8.05 -4.61
C GLY A 178 -21.89 -7.55 -3.55
N ASN A 179 -21.68 -8.00 -2.31
CA ASN A 179 -22.33 -7.49 -1.11
C ASN A 179 -21.26 -7.03 -0.14
N VAL A 180 -21.38 -5.79 0.34
CA VAL A 180 -20.41 -5.19 1.26
C VAL A 180 -21.18 -4.67 2.45
N ASP A 181 -20.83 -5.18 3.61
CA ASP A 181 -21.31 -4.74 4.91
C ASP A 181 -20.11 -4.20 5.70
N ALA A 182 -20.22 -2.97 6.18
CA ALA A 182 -19.20 -2.29 6.96
C ALA A 182 -19.82 -1.71 8.25
N GLU A 183 -20.82 -2.40 8.80
CA GLU A 183 -21.42 -2.01 10.08
C GLU A 183 -20.45 -2.27 11.24
N GLY A 184 -19.80 -1.20 11.72
CA GLY A 184 -18.96 -1.23 12.91
C GLY A 184 -17.47 -1.33 12.59
N PRO A 185 -16.65 -1.93 13.48
CA PRO A 185 -15.19 -1.98 13.32
C PRO A 185 -14.72 -3.09 12.37
N GLU A 186 -15.61 -3.98 11.93
CA GLU A 186 -15.34 -5.07 11.01
C GLU A 186 -16.11 -4.85 9.71
N ALA A 187 -15.51 -5.30 8.61
CA ALA A 187 -16.13 -5.35 7.30
C ALA A 187 -16.29 -6.79 6.85
N HIS A 188 -17.46 -7.07 6.28
CA HIS A 188 -17.84 -8.34 5.69
C HIS A 188 -18.13 -8.11 4.21
N GLN A 189 -17.40 -8.80 3.35
CA GLN A 189 -17.57 -8.68 1.91
C GLN A 189 -17.79 -10.04 1.28
N GLU A 190 -18.71 -10.11 0.34
CA GLU A 190 -19.02 -11.32 -0.42
C GLU A 190 -19.05 -10.99 -1.91
N TYR A 191 -18.29 -11.72 -2.72
CA TYR A 191 -18.21 -11.51 -4.16
C TYR A 191 -18.46 -12.80 -4.91
N CYS A 192 -19.37 -12.76 -5.88
CA CYS A 192 -19.44 -13.80 -6.90
C CYS A 192 -18.52 -13.42 -8.04
N ILE A 193 -17.55 -14.30 -8.32
CA ILE A 193 -16.51 -14.09 -9.31
C ILE A 193 -16.44 -15.25 -10.29
N ARG A 194 -15.90 -14.95 -11.46
CA ARG A 194 -15.54 -15.90 -12.50
C ARG A 194 -14.33 -15.38 -13.24
N HIS A 195 -13.57 -16.24 -13.89
CA HIS A 195 -12.52 -15.84 -14.81
C HIS A 195 -13.07 -14.91 -15.89
N ILE A 196 -12.21 -14.11 -16.52
CA ILE A 196 -12.59 -13.31 -17.70
C ILE A 196 -13.16 -14.19 -18.83
N ASP A 197 -12.73 -15.46 -18.92
CA ASP A 197 -13.27 -16.45 -19.87
C ASP A 197 -14.67 -16.98 -19.49
N GLY A 198 -15.19 -16.57 -18.32
CA GLY A 198 -16.50 -16.95 -17.79
C GLY A 198 -16.51 -18.20 -16.92
N SER A 199 -15.40 -18.95 -16.81
CA SER A 199 -15.32 -20.18 -16.02
C SER A 199 -15.12 -19.93 -14.51
N PRO A 200 -15.55 -20.86 -13.63
CA PRO A 200 -15.21 -20.81 -12.21
C PRO A 200 -13.74 -21.20 -11.98
N MET A 201 -13.27 -21.10 -10.74
CA MET A 201 -11.93 -21.58 -10.37
C MET A 201 -11.78 -23.08 -10.63
N LYS A 202 -10.62 -23.47 -11.17
CA LYS A 202 -10.37 -24.81 -11.71
C LYS A 202 -9.61 -25.72 -10.74
N SER A 203 -8.93 -25.16 -9.73
CA SER A 203 -8.07 -25.94 -8.83
C SER A 203 -7.93 -25.34 -7.43
N ASP A 204 -7.61 -26.18 -6.46
CA ASP A 204 -7.34 -25.72 -5.08
C ASP A 204 -6.09 -24.85 -4.99
N ALA A 205 -5.08 -25.07 -5.83
CA ALA A 205 -3.89 -24.22 -5.90
C ALA A 205 -4.23 -22.79 -6.37
N GLU A 206 -5.19 -22.66 -7.29
CA GLU A 206 -5.72 -21.37 -7.72
C GLU A 206 -6.51 -20.68 -6.60
N ARG A 207 -7.40 -21.41 -5.91
CA ARG A 207 -8.12 -20.88 -4.73
C ARG A 207 -7.16 -20.36 -3.69
N GLN A 208 -6.14 -21.15 -3.34
CA GLN A 208 -5.16 -20.78 -2.33
C GLN A 208 -4.40 -19.52 -2.74
N ARG A 209 -4.09 -19.36 -4.03
CA ARG A 209 -3.46 -18.14 -4.55
C ARG A 209 -4.37 -16.94 -4.40
N VAL A 210 -5.67 -17.07 -4.70
CA VAL A 210 -6.65 -15.97 -4.53
C VAL A 210 -6.76 -15.55 -3.07
N ILE A 211 -6.85 -16.52 -2.16
CA ILE A 211 -6.84 -16.29 -0.71
C ILE A 211 -5.59 -15.49 -0.32
N GLN A 212 -4.39 -15.99 -0.67
CA GLN A 212 -3.13 -15.33 -0.34
C GLN A 212 -3.02 -13.91 -0.90
N CYS A 213 -3.46 -13.70 -2.14
CA CYS A 213 -3.41 -12.38 -2.77
C CYS A 213 -4.35 -11.38 -2.07
N LEU A 214 -5.55 -11.81 -1.69
CA LEU A 214 -6.52 -10.99 -0.98
C LEU A 214 -6.04 -10.68 0.44
N GLU A 215 -5.52 -11.67 1.16
CA GLU A 215 -4.93 -11.47 2.48
C GLU A 215 -3.79 -10.45 2.41
N ALA A 216 -2.84 -10.63 1.49
CA ALA A 216 -1.72 -9.71 1.29
C ALA A 216 -2.20 -8.30 0.94
N ALA A 217 -3.14 -8.16 0.01
CA ALA A 217 -3.68 -6.86 -0.38
C ALA A 217 -4.34 -6.11 0.79
N ILE A 218 -5.04 -6.85 1.67
CA ILE A 218 -5.64 -6.26 2.87
C ILE A 218 -4.54 -5.87 3.86
N GLU A 219 -3.60 -6.76 4.15
CA GLU A 219 -2.51 -6.59 5.11
C GLU A 219 -1.57 -5.42 4.76
N ARG A 220 -1.22 -5.20 3.48
CA ARG A 220 -0.36 -4.08 3.03
C ARG A 220 -0.74 -2.72 3.61
N ARG A 221 -2.04 -2.51 3.84
CA ARG A 221 -2.60 -1.24 4.35
C ARG A 221 -3.17 -1.33 5.75
N VAL A 222 -3.21 -2.52 6.34
CA VAL A 222 -3.37 -2.67 7.79
C VAL A 222 -2.00 -2.37 8.39
N SER A 223 -1.66 -1.08 8.40
CA SER A 223 -0.37 -0.63 8.93
C SER A 223 -0.40 -0.77 10.45
N GLU A 224 -0.11 -1.96 10.96
CA GLU A 224 0.23 -2.16 12.37
C GLU A 224 1.56 -1.42 12.57
N GLY A 225 1.55 -0.31 13.30
CA GLY A 225 2.70 0.58 13.40
C GLY A 225 2.27 1.96 13.89
N LEU A 226 3.23 2.71 14.42
CA LEU A 226 2.97 4.05 14.90
C LEU A 226 2.81 5.00 13.71
N LYS A 227 1.74 5.79 13.70
CA LYS A 227 1.52 6.80 12.67
C LYS A 227 2.20 8.12 13.07
N LEU A 228 3.13 8.58 12.24
CA LEU A 228 3.80 9.87 12.38
C LEU A 228 3.35 10.81 11.25
N GLU A 229 2.83 11.98 11.62
CA GLU A 229 2.41 13.02 10.67
C GLU A 229 3.38 14.21 10.78
N LEU A 230 4.10 14.50 9.70
CA LEU A 230 5.02 15.61 9.56
C LEU A 230 4.33 16.74 8.79
N CYS A 231 4.29 17.94 9.35
CA CYS A 231 3.82 19.13 8.67
C CYS A 231 4.75 20.32 8.94
N THR A 232 5.48 20.77 7.93
CA THR A 232 6.43 21.88 8.04
C THR A 232 6.67 22.55 6.70
N THR A 233 7.37 23.68 6.69
CA THR A 233 7.82 24.32 5.45
C THR A 233 8.74 23.36 4.71
N ASP A 234 8.40 23.10 3.45
CA ASP A 234 9.17 22.21 2.61
C ASP A 234 10.51 22.84 2.23
N ARG A 235 11.53 22.01 2.10
CA ARG A 235 12.87 22.39 1.66
C ARG A 235 13.59 21.18 1.11
N VAL A 236 14.50 21.44 0.18
CA VAL A 236 15.40 20.44 -0.38
C VAL A 236 16.08 19.65 0.75
N GLY A 237 16.06 18.32 0.63
CA GLY A 237 16.68 17.41 1.59
C GLY A 237 15.89 17.19 2.88
N LEU A 238 14.73 17.83 3.10
CA LEU A 238 13.90 17.60 4.28
C LEU A 238 13.55 16.12 4.46
N LEU A 239 13.05 15.49 3.39
CA LEU A 239 12.65 14.07 3.42
C LEU A 239 13.85 13.16 3.71
N SER A 240 15.02 13.44 3.11
CA SER A 240 16.26 12.72 3.38
C SER A 240 16.68 12.84 4.85
N ASN A 241 16.63 14.05 5.42
CA ASN A 241 16.97 14.27 6.82
C ASN A 241 16.02 13.56 7.78
N VAL A 242 14.70 13.68 7.56
CA VAL A 242 13.69 13.03 8.41
C VAL A 242 13.81 11.51 8.38
N THR A 243 13.92 10.92 7.19
CA THR A 243 14.06 9.46 7.04
C THR A 243 15.40 8.94 7.57
N ARG A 244 16.45 9.76 7.53
CA ARG A 244 17.74 9.48 8.19
C ARG A 244 17.59 9.44 9.70
N ILE A 245 16.92 10.41 10.32
CA ILE A 245 16.66 10.43 11.76
C ILE A 245 15.90 9.17 12.19
N PHE A 246 14.89 8.76 11.44
CA PHE A 246 14.17 7.50 11.69
C PHE A 246 15.11 6.30 11.67
N ARG A 247 15.97 6.19 10.65
CA ARG A 247 16.94 5.10 10.53
C ARG A 247 17.96 5.10 11.68
N GLU A 248 18.49 6.26 12.05
CA GLU A 248 19.48 6.41 13.14
C GLU A 248 18.89 6.08 14.52
N ASN A 249 17.56 6.20 14.67
CA ASN A 249 16.80 5.76 15.84
C ASN A 249 16.22 4.34 15.70
N SER A 250 16.75 3.53 14.78
CA SER A 250 16.36 2.13 14.55
C SER A 250 14.88 1.94 14.22
N LEU A 251 14.27 2.91 13.52
CA LEU A 251 12.92 2.77 12.99
C LEU A 251 12.94 2.30 11.53
N THR A 252 12.00 1.42 11.21
CA THR A 252 11.71 1.01 9.84
C THR A 252 10.38 1.61 9.40
N VAL A 253 10.36 2.18 8.19
CA VAL A 253 9.16 2.77 7.58
C VAL A 253 8.47 1.69 6.75
N THR A 254 7.29 1.26 7.16
CA THR A 254 6.50 0.23 6.45
C THR A 254 5.57 0.84 5.40
N ARG A 255 5.18 2.10 5.61
CA ARG A 255 4.43 2.89 4.64
C ARG A 255 4.79 4.36 4.76
N ALA A 256 4.90 5.03 3.61
CA ALA A 256 5.06 6.47 3.55
C ALA A 256 4.11 7.07 2.51
N GLU A 257 3.52 8.20 2.87
CA GLU A 257 2.81 9.11 1.97
C GLU A 257 3.47 10.47 2.12
N VAL A 258 4.05 10.97 1.04
CA VAL A 258 4.79 12.23 1.01
C VAL A 258 4.11 13.11 -0.02
N ALA A 259 3.86 14.37 0.35
CA ALA A 259 3.30 15.34 -0.57
C ALA A 259 3.74 16.76 -0.22
N THR A 260 4.04 17.53 -1.24
CA THR A 260 4.28 18.98 -1.12
C THR A 260 3.03 19.73 -1.56
N ARG A 261 2.45 20.54 -0.65
CA ARG A 261 1.27 21.37 -0.91
C ARG A 261 1.63 22.84 -0.73
N GLY A 262 1.76 23.57 -1.84
CA GLY A 262 2.32 24.92 -1.82
C GLY A 262 3.77 24.87 -1.31
N ASN A 263 4.06 25.58 -0.23
CA ASN A 263 5.38 25.56 0.40
C ASN A 263 5.48 24.62 1.62
N LYS A 264 4.51 23.72 1.83
CA LYS A 264 4.48 22.82 2.98
C LYS A 264 4.67 21.37 2.58
N ALA A 265 5.56 20.68 3.29
CA ALA A 265 5.64 19.23 3.28
C ALA A 265 4.57 18.68 4.23
N VAL A 266 3.75 17.77 3.73
CA VAL A 266 2.68 17.08 4.48
C VAL A 266 2.88 15.58 4.29
N ASN A 267 3.60 14.98 5.22
CA ASN A 267 4.02 13.59 5.10
C ASN A 267 3.42 12.74 6.21
N THR A 268 3.02 11.52 5.88
CA THR A 268 2.58 10.49 6.81
C THR A 268 3.51 9.30 6.70
N PHE A 269 4.05 8.85 7.84
CA PHE A 269 4.88 7.67 7.94
C PHE A 269 4.25 6.68 8.91
N TYR A 270 4.25 5.41 8.55
CA TYR A 270 3.93 4.31 9.44
C TYR A 270 5.22 3.60 9.78
N VAL A 271 5.55 3.55 11.06
CA VAL A 271 6.84 3.07 11.54
C VAL A 271 6.71 1.96 12.56
N ARG A 272 7.69 1.06 12.55
CA ARG A 272 7.95 0.07 13.60
C ARG A 272 9.40 0.20 14.05
N ASP A 273 9.74 -0.44 15.16
CA ASP A 273 11.15 -0.65 15.44
C ASP A 273 11.79 -1.62 14.42
N ALA A 274 13.12 -1.67 14.37
CA ALA A 274 13.87 -2.54 13.45
C ALA A 274 13.64 -4.05 13.70
N SER A 275 13.09 -4.43 14.85
CA SER A 275 12.76 -5.81 15.22
C SER A 275 11.30 -6.18 14.89
N GLY A 276 10.50 -5.21 14.42
CA GLY A 276 9.08 -5.40 14.08
C GLY A 276 8.09 -5.16 15.23
N TYR A 277 8.55 -4.75 16.41
CA TYR A 277 7.69 -4.45 17.56
C TYR A 277 7.21 -2.99 17.59
N PRO A 278 6.21 -2.67 18.44
CA PRO A 278 5.79 -1.29 18.68
C PRO A 278 6.93 -0.39 19.15
N VAL A 279 6.93 0.86 18.70
CA VAL A 279 7.99 1.83 19.00
C VAL A 279 7.93 2.31 20.45
N ASP A 280 9.09 2.30 21.15
CA ASP A 280 9.22 2.86 22.50
C ASP A 280 8.97 4.38 22.51
N LEU A 281 8.19 4.84 23.49
CA LEU A 281 7.91 6.26 23.75
C LEU A 281 9.19 7.11 23.86
N LYS A 282 10.26 6.58 24.44
CA LYS A 282 11.54 7.30 24.56
C LYS A 282 12.16 7.61 23.20
N ILE A 283 12.05 6.67 22.25
CA ILE A 283 12.52 6.88 20.88
C ILE A 283 11.68 7.97 20.21
N ILE A 284 10.36 7.94 20.41
CA ILE A 284 9.44 8.97 19.89
C ILE A 284 9.80 10.35 20.43
N GLU A 285 10.06 10.47 21.73
CA GLU A 285 10.47 11.73 22.36
C GLU A 285 11.80 12.24 21.80
N SER A 286 12.78 11.35 21.62
CA SER A 286 14.09 11.66 21.01
C SER A 286 13.92 12.23 19.60
N ILE A 287 13.17 11.53 18.74
CA ILE A 287 12.91 11.96 17.35
C ILE A 287 12.16 13.29 17.31
N ARG A 288 11.16 13.49 18.19
CA ARG A 288 10.42 14.75 18.26
C ARG A 288 11.28 15.90 18.79
N LYS A 289 12.28 15.63 19.63
CA LYS A 289 13.25 16.64 20.07
C LYS A 289 14.16 17.07 18.91
N GLU A 290 14.54 16.14 18.05
CA GLU A 290 15.42 16.41 16.91
C GLU A 290 14.69 17.08 15.73
N ILE A 291 13.51 16.57 15.35
CA ILE A 291 12.71 17.08 14.22
C ILE A 291 11.91 18.34 14.62
N GLY A 292 11.45 18.39 15.86
CA GLY A 292 10.58 19.44 16.39
C GLY A 292 9.19 18.91 16.76
N GLN A 293 8.78 19.14 18.01
CA GLN A 293 7.55 18.60 18.59
C GLN A 293 6.26 19.10 17.92
N THR A 294 6.29 20.32 17.37
CA THR A 294 5.17 20.94 16.65
C THR A 294 5.10 20.51 15.18
N ILE A 295 6.22 20.03 14.65
CA ILE A 295 6.39 19.60 13.27
C ILE A 295 5.99 18.13 13.09
N LEU A 296 6.40 17.27 14.03
CA LEU A 296 6.11 15.84 14.01
C LEU A 296 5.06 15.47 15.07
N LYS A 297 3.86 15.14 14.61
CA LYS A 297 2.74 14.67 15.42
C LYS A 297 2.70 13.14 15.41
N VAL A 298 2.35 12.57 16.55
CA VAL A 298 2.18 11.13 16.73
C VAL A 298 0.69 10.86 16.83
N LYS A 299 0.18 9.92 16.04
CA LYS A 299 -1.20 9.45 16.13
C LYS A 299 -1.22 7.96 16.46
N GLY A 300 -2.08 7.57 17.39
CA GLY A 300 -2.35 6.16 17.69
C GLY A 300 -1.82 5.63 19.03
N ASN A 301 -1.52 6.49 20.01
CA ASN A 301 -1.49 6.01 21.39
C ASN A 301 -2.92 5.95 21.92
N SER A 302 -3.26 4.86 22.62
CA SER A 302 -4.53 4.59 23.32
C SER A 302 -4.84 5.56 24.48
N GLN A 303 -4.39 6.82 24.40
CA GLN A 303 -4.60 7.86 25.40
C GLN A 303 -5.14 9.18 24.83
N ASP A 304 -5.47 9.29 23.54
CA ASP A 304 -6.20 10.43 22.98
C ASP A 304 -7.71 10.16 22.81
N SER A 305 -8.29 9.34 23.69
CA SER A 305 -9.74 9.21 23.86
C SER A 305 -10.25 10.13 24.96
N THR A 306 -9.99 11.43 24.85
CA THR A 306 -10.71 12.43 25.65
C THR A 306 -10.78 13.79 24.96
N GLN A 307 -11.27 13.83 23.72
CA GLN A 307 -12.07 14.97 23.27
C GLN A 307 -13.26 14.45 22.46
N GLY A 308 -14.45 14.64 23.01
CA GLY A 308 -15.71 14.19 22.43
C GLY A 308 -15.98 14.80 21.05
N PRO A 309 -16.94 14.22 20.30
CA PRO A 309 -17.23 14.70 18.95
C PRO A 309 -17.79 16.12 19.02
N GLN A 310 -17.03 17.10 18.49
CA GLN A 310 -17.62 18.34 18.02
C GLN A 310 -18.33 18.05 16.70
N GLU A 311 -19.64 17.91 16.81
CA GLU A 311 -20.55 17.91 15.67
C GLU A 311 -20.40 19.21 14.87
N SER A 312 -20.18 19.06 13.56
CA SER A 312 -20.63 20.06 12.60
C SER A 312 -21.20 19.35 11.36
N PRO A 313 -22.29 19.87 10.79
CA PRO A 313 -23.29 19.03 10.15
C PRO A 313 -23.04 18.96 8.64
N THR A 314 -22.58 17.80 8.16
CA THR A 314 -22.63 17.50 6.73
C THR A 314 -23.83 16.59 6.50
N ARG A 315 -24.95 17.20 6.07
CA ARG A 315 -26.17 16.50 5.64
C ARG A 315 -25.84 15.60 4.44
N PHE A 316 -25.74 14.30 4.67
CA PHE A 316 -25.90 13.31 3.60
C PHE A 316 -27.38 12.92 3.52
N LEU A 317 -28.06 13.47 2.53
CA LEU A 317 -29.41 13.06 2.14
C LEU A 317 -29.29 11.86 1.20
N PHE A 318 -29.36 10.63 1.71
CA PHE A 318 -29.96 9.47 1.03
C PHE A 318 -30.30 8.43 2.10
N GLY A 319 -31.47 8.57 2.70
CA GLY A 319 -32.12 7.51 3.46
C GLY A 319 -33.06 6.73 2.55
N GLY A 320 -32.99 5.40 2.56
CA GLY A 320 -34.10 4.56 2.15
C GLY A 320 -33.76 3.27 1.41
N LEU A 321 -33.86 2.16 2.15
CA LEU A 321 -34.42 0.87 1.72
C LEU A 321 -33.58 -0.05 0.83
N PHE A 322 -32.62 -0.77 1.42
CA PHE A 322 -32.41 -2.18 1.12
C PHE A 322 -32.01 -2.94 2.39
N LYS A 323 -32.94 -3.75 2.93
CA LYS A 323 -32.57 -4.87 3.82
C LYS A 323 -32.13 -6.02 2.90
N SER A 324 -30.83 -6.28 2.77
CA SER A 324 -30.36 -7.50 2.12
C SER A 324 -30.33 -8.63 3.13
N LYS A 325 -30.91 -9.79 2.74
CA LYS A 325 -30.80 -11.03 3.51
C LYS A 325 -29.48 -11.68 3.10
N SER A 326 -28.66 -12.04 4.09
CA SER A 326 -27.51 -12.94 3.93
C SER A 326 -27.92 -14.19 3.14
N PHE A 327 -27.11 -14.59 2.15
CA PHE A 327 -27.42 -15.70 1.25
C PHE A 327 -27.25 -17.10 1.88
N CYS A 328 -26.84 -17.19 3.15
CA CYS A 328 -26.76 -18.45 3.88
C CYS A 328 -28.04 -18.76 4.66
N ASN A 329 -29.20 -18.83 4.00
CA ASN A 329 -30.38 -19.48 4.58
C ASN A 329 -31.45 -19.85 3.53
N PHE A 330 -31.19 -20.89 2.74
CA PHE A 330 -32.24 -21.75 2.21
C PHE A 330 -31.81 -23.20 2.38
N GLY A 331 -32.27 -23.79 3.48
CA GLY A 331 -32.08 -25.20 3.78
C GLY A 331 -32.97 -26.11 2.93
N LEU A 332 -32.46 -27.33 2.72
CA LEU A 332 -33.19 -28.60 2.80
C LEU A 332 -34.70 -28.53 2.52
N VAL A 333 -35.08 -28.76 1.26
CA VAL A 333 -36.40 -29.28 0.93
C VAL A 333 -36.24 -30.72 0.48
N ARG A 334 -36.68 -31.65 1.35
CA ARG A 334 -36.86 -33.08 1.03
C ARG A 334 -37.81 -33.22 -0.15
N SER A 335 -37.41 -33.98 -1.17
CA SER A 335 -38.31 -34.45 -2.22
C SER A 335 -39.20 -35.56 -1.66
N TYR A 336 -40.52 -35.37 -1.73
CA TYR A 336 -41.47 -36.48 -1.83
C TYR A 336 -42.00 -36.49 -3.25
N SER A 337 -41.70 -37.55 -3.98
CA SER A 337 -42.56 -38.23 -4.94
C SER A 337 -41.97 -39.61 -5.20
#